data_AF-A0A2I4EX03-F1
#
_entry.id   AF-A0A2I4EX03-F1
#
_cell.length_a   1.000
_cell.length_b   1.000
_cell.length_c   1.000
_cell.angle_alpha   90.00
_cell.angle_beta   90.00
_cell.angle_gamma   90.00
#
_symmetry.space_group_name_H-M   'P 1'
#
loop_
_entity.id
_entity.type
_entity.pdbx_description
1 polymer ?
#
loop_
_entity_poly.entity_id
_entity_poly.type
_entity_poly.pdbx_seq_one_letter_code
_entity_poly.pdbx_strand_id
1 'polypeptide(L)'
;MDSTFTKERLDRDVANLQWSEIFCDRMVEALTVSQSDHKALLLDLRQQNFVYKKKRRVFRFEAKWTRDEERVSVVERAWMRAEIDQNPGRNIQGKLNSCEGGLIRWSKSREKEAALILKQKTERLKREQENEGPHNGELIRKLQEEMGSLLEQEDLKWRQRAKKTWYQLGDKNTKFFHSYATHRRKKNLIKEIKTLKVEW
;
A
#
# COMPACT_ATOMS: atom_id res chain seq x y z
N MET A 1 8.22 -35.71 29.27
CA MET A 1 7.09 -34.90 28.78
C MET A 1 7.69 -33.62 28.24
N ASP A 2 7.55 -33.37 26.94
CA ASP A 2 8.09 -32.18 26.29
C ASP A 2 7.41 -30.93 26.86
N SER A 3 8.14 -30.19 27.71
CA SER A 3 7.75 -28.85 28.14
C SER A 3 8.30 -27.84 27.14
N THR A 4 7.84 -27.88 25.89
CA THR A 4 8.18 -26.88 24.89
C THR A 4 7.48 -25.57 25.26
N PHE A 5 8.24 -24.62 25.80
CA PHE A 5 7.77 -23.29 26.12
C PHE A 5 7.18 -22.63 24.86
N THR A 6 5.86 -22.49 24.85
CA THR A 6 5.10 -21.97 23.73
C THR A 6 4.57 -20.59 24.09
N LYS A 7 4.79 -19.62 23.21
CA LYS A 7 4.26 -18.27 23.35
C LYS A 7 3.07 -18.09 22.44
N GLU A 8 1.94 -17.72 23.03
CA GLU A 8 0.72 -17.42 22.28
C GLU A 8 0.36 -15.92 22.40
N ARG A 9 -0.36 -15.41 21.41
CA ARG A 9 -0.86 -14.02 21.40
C ARG A 9 -2.39 -14.04 21.52
N LEU A 10 -2.85 -14.22 22.76
CA LEU A 10 -4.28 -14.33 23.09
C LEU A 10 -4.93 -12.96 23.30
N ASP A 11 -4.21 -12.03 23.94
CA ASP A 11 -4.70 -10.67 24.21
C ASP A 11 -4.67 -9.78 22.97
N ARG A 12 -5.78 -9.08 22.72
CA ARG A 12 -5.98 -8.26 21.51
C ARG A 12 -6.71 -6.95 21.83
N ASP A 13 -6.22 -5.87 21.24
CA ASP A 13 -6.99 -4.64 21.04
C ASP A 13 -7.66 -4.68 19.66
N VAL A 14 -8.94 -4.31 19.61
CA VAL A 14 -9.74 -4.32 18.39
C VAL A 14 -10.41 -2.98 18.20
N ALA A 15 -10.36 -2.46 16.98
CA ALA A 15 -10.95 -1.19 16.63
C ALA A 15 -11.56 -1.25 15.23
N ASN A 16 -12.70 -0.58 15.08
CA ASN A 16 -13.29 -0.35 13.76
C ASN A 16 -12.56 0.78 13.02
N LEU A 17 -12.93 0.99 11.76
CA LEU A 17 -12.30 1.99 10.91
C LEU A 17 -12.51 3.42 11.42
N GLN A 18 -13.74 3.75 11.83
CA GLN A 18 -14.10 5.09 12.28
C GLN A 18 -13.31 5.50 13.53
N TRP A 19 -13.21 4.61 14.53
CA TRP A 19 -12.40 4.83 15.71
C TRP A 19 -10.92 4.97 15.36
N SER A 20 -10.46 4.21 14.37
CA SER A 20 -9.08 4.26 13.90
C SER A 20 -8.69 5.56 13.21
N GLU A 21 -9.66 6.27 12.64
CA GLU A 21 -9.50 7.57 12.00
C GLU A 21 -9.43 8.68 13.06
N ILE A 22 -10.24 8.59 14.11
CA ILE A 22 -10.21 9.52 15.26
C ILE A 22 -8.88 9.39 16.02
N PHE A 23 -8.49 8.16 16.38
CA PHE A 23 -7.26 7.88 17.11
C PHE A 23 -6.18 7.38 16.16
N CYS A 24 -5.74 8.30 15.30
CA CYS A 24 -4.84 7.97 14.20
C CYS A 24 -3.42 7.64 14.66
N ASP A 25 -2.94 8.19 15.77
CA ASP A 25 -1.60 7.96 16.32
C ASP A 25 -1.55 6.94 17.47
N ARG A 26 -2.65 6.22 17.69
CA ARG A 26 -2.74 5.22 18.76
C ARG A 26 -1.62 4.18 18.70
N MET A 27 -1.25 3.68 19.87
CA MET A 27 -0.26 2.62 19.99
C MET A 27 -0.73 1.60 21.03
N VAL A 28 -0.40 0.33 20.79
CA VAL A 28 -0.62 -0.74 21.75
C VAL A 28 0.73 -1.33 22.09
N GLU A 29 1.10 -1.26 23.36
CA GLU A 29 2.32 -1.84 23.91
C GLU A 29 1.97 -3.03 24.80
N ALA A 30 2.70 -4.14 24.64
CA ALA A 30 2.56 -5.29 25.52
C ALA A 30 3.59 -5.16 26.65
N LEU A 31 3.13 -4.77 27.83
CA LEU A 31 3.96 -4.58 29.01
C LEU A 31 4.44 -5.93 29.55
N THR A 32 5.65 -5.90 30.14
CA THR A 32 6.18 -7.07 30.85
C THR A 32 5.61 -7.07 32.27
N VAL A 33 4.97 -8.17 32.64
CA VAL A 33 4.42 -8.39 33.98
C VAL A 33 5.23 -9.50 34.64
N SER A 34 5.67 -9.30 35.88
CA SER A 34 6.53 -10.26 36.60
C SER A 34 5.76 -11.42 37.23
N GLN A 35 4.46 -11.25 37.47
CA GLN A 35 3.61 -12.19 38.21
C GLN A 35 2.47 -12.76 37.38
N SER A 36 2.53 -12.67 36.06
CA SER A 36 1.53 -13.24 35.15
C SER A 36 2.22 -13.87 33.95
N ASP A 37 1.66 -14.97 33.49
CA ASP A 37 1.95 -15.60 32.20
C ASP A 37 1.34 -14.82 31.01
N HIS A 38 0.43 -13.87 31.28
CA HIS A 38 -0.08 -12.90 30.32
C HIS A 38 0.70 -11.58 30.31
N LYS A 39 0.61 -10.85 29.20
CA LYS A 39 1.12 -9.47 29.08
C LYS A 39 -0.01 -8.46 29.13
N ALA A 40 0.09 -7.48 30.01
CA ALA A 40 -0.85 -6.35 30.01
C ALA A 40 -0.71 -5.53 28.72
N LEU A 41 -1.83 -5.19 28.09
CA LEU A 41 -1.84 -4.31 26.92
C LEU A 41 -2.10 -2.87 27.35
N LEU A 42 -1.15 -1.97 27.08
CA LEU A 42 -1.31 -0.54 27.26
C LEU A 42 -1.72 0.11 25.94
N LEU A 43 -2.93 0.67 25.91
CA LEU A 43 -3.41 1.48 24.80
C LEU A 43 -3.05 2.95 25.06
N ASP A 44 -2.13 3.49 24.26
CA ASP A 44 -1.75 4.89 24.27
C ASP A 44 -2.52 5.65 23.18
N LEU A 45 -3.34 6.60 23.59
CA LEU A 45 -4.16 7.45 22.72
C LEU A 45 -3.61 8.87 22.55
N ARG A 46 -2.46 9.17 23.16
CA ARG A 46 -1.88 10.52 23.09
C ARG A 46 -1.53 10.85 21.65
N GLN A 47 -2.01 12.00 21.17
CA GLN A 47 -1.56 12.55 19.89
C GLN A 47 -0.09 12.89 20.02
N GLN A 48 0.75 12.10 19.37
CA GLN A 48 2.17 12.34 19.42
C GLN A 48 2.50 13.40 18.38
N ASN A 49 3.03 14.54 18.83
CA ASN A 49 3.58 15.59 17.97
C ASN A 49 4.89 15.14 17.30
N PHE A 50 4.92 13.93 16.74
CA PHE A 50 6.01 13.54 15.88
C PHE A 50 5.95 14.41 14.64
N VAL A 51 6.93 15.30 14.50
CA VAL A 51 7.26 15.84 13.19
C VAL A 51 7.72 14.65 12.36
N TYR A 52 6.79 14.08 11.60
CA TYR A 52 7.07 13.07 10.61
C TYR A 52 8.00 13.72 9.58
N LYS A 53 9.32 13.70 9.83
CA LYS A 53 10.29 14.04 8.80
C LYS A 53 9.90 13.19 7.59
N LYS A 54 9.64 13.83 6.45
CA LYS A 54 9.32 13.15 5.19
C LYS A 54 10.50 12.21 4.89
N LYS A 55 10.44 10.98 5.38
CA LYS A 55 11.42 9.96 5.05
C LYS A 55 11.37 9.82 3.53
N ARG A 56 12.54 9.75 2.90
CA ARG A 56 12.64 9.41 1.48
C ARG A 56 11.79 8.16 1.26
N ARG A 57 10.80 8.29 0.36
CA ARG A 57 9.89 7.19 0.06
C ARG A 57 10.73 6.12 -0.63
N VAL A 58 10.94 5.00 0.03
CA VAL A 58 11.66 3.86 -0.56
C VAL A 58 10.85 3.36 -1.75
N PHE A 59 11.51 3.21 -2.90
CA PHE A 59 10.89 2.62 -4.07
C PHE A 59 10.46 1.18 -3.80
N ARG A 60 9.27 0.85 -4.28
CA ARG A 60 8.71 -0.49 -4.23
C ARG A 60 7.97 -0.73 -5.53
N PHE A 61 8.22 -1.88 -6.14
CA PHE A 61 7.50 -2.31 -7.32
C PHE A 61 6.04 -2.61 -6.97
N GLU A 62 5.09 -2.03 -7.70
CA GLU A 62 3.67 -2.27 -7.49
C GLU A 62 3.18 -3.39 -8.41
N ALA A 63 2.47 -4.39 -7.87
CA ALA A 63 2.01 -5.56 -8.60
C ALA A 63 1.09 -5.19 -9.78
N LYS A 64 0.33 -4.09 -9.67
CA LYS A 64 -0.51 -3.61 -10.78
C LYS A 64 0.27 -3.28 -12.05
N TRP A 65 1.55 -2.93 -11.93
CA TRP A 65 2.39 -2.65 -13.10
C TRP A 65 2.56 -3.89 -13.96
N THR A 66 2.42 -5.11 -13.42
CA THR A 66 2.54 -6.34 -14.20
C THR A 66 1.42 -6.56 -15.22
N ARG A 67 0.34 -5.76 -15.16
CA ARG A 67 -0.75 -5.80 -16.12
C ARG A 67 -0.56 -4.84 -17.30
N ASP A 68 0.43 -3.95 -17.23
CA ASP A 68 0.75 -3.01 -18.30
C ASP A 68 2.02 -3.46 -19.04
N GLU A 69 1.90 -3.74 -20.34
CA GLU A 69 2.99 -4.20 -21.19
C GLU A 69 4.05 -3.12 -21.40
N GLU A 70 3.67 -1.84 -21.35
CA GLU A 70 4.59 -0.72 -21.57
C GLU A 70 5.69 -0.69 -20.50
N ARG A 71 5.47 -1.32 -19.33
CA ARG A 71 6.48 -1.41 -18.27
C ARG A 71 7.84 -1.90 -18.77
N VAL A 72 7.84 -2.85 -19.72
CA VAL A 72 9.07 -3.50 -20.21
C VAL A 72 9.89 -2.47 -20.97
N SER A 73 9.24 -1.77 -21.91
CA SER A 73 9.85 -0.68 -22.67
C SER A 73 10.38 0.45 -21.78
N VAL A 74 9.71 0.73 -20.65
CA VAL A 74 10.15 1.77 -19.71
C VAL A 74 11.43 1.34 -19.00
N VAL A 75 11.48 0.08 -18.56
CA VAL A 75 12.67 -0.49 -17.92
C VAL A 75 13.83 -0.56 -18.90
N GLU A 76 13.63 -1.07 -20.11
CA GLU A 76 14.66 -1.17 -21.14
C GLU A 76 15.23 0.19 -21.51
N ARG A 77 14.35 1.18 -21.81
CA ARG A 77 14.79 2.55 -22.11
C ARG A 77 15.54 3.18 -20.96
N ALA A 78 15.08 2.99 -19.72
CA ALA A 78 15.75 3.54 -18.55
C ALA A 78 17.11 2.86 -18.28
N TRP A 79 17.19 1.55 -18.49
CA TRP A 79 18.41 0.76 -18.33
C TRP A 79 19.49 1.18 -19.33
N MET A 80 19.10 1.39 -20.59
CA MET A 80 20.01 1.81 -21.65
C MET A 80 20.46 3.27 -21.54
N ARG A 81 19.64 4.14 -20.94
CA ARG A 81 19.99 5.56 -20.69
C ARG A 81 20.88 5.79 -19.48
N ALA A 82 21.12 4.75 -18.66
CA ALA A 82 21.95 4.91 -17.49
C ALA A 82 23.40 5.21 -17.90
N GLU A 83 23.97 6.27 -17.34
CA GLU A 83 25.37 6.62 -17.54
C GLU A 83 26.28 5.48 -17.05
N ILE A 84 27.34 5.22 -17.82
CA ILE A 84 28.36 4.24 -17.48
C ILE A 84 29.44 4.96 -16.69
N ASP A 85 29.57 4.60 -15.42
CA ASP A 85 30.63 5.02 -14.52
C ASP A 85 31.91 4.21 -14.83
N GLN A 86 33.07 4.86 -14.63
CA GLN A 86 34.38 4.23 -14.79
C GLN A 86 34.58 3.09 -13.78
N ASN A 87 33.89 3.12 -12.64
CA ASN A 87 33.85 2.04 -11.67
C ASN A 87 32.73 1.05 -12.01
N PRO A 88 33.05 -0.19 -12.44
CA PRO A 88 32.06 -1.19 -12.83
C PRO A 88 31.05 -1.53 -11.72
N GLY A 89 31.45 -1.44 -10.45
CA GLY A 89 30.57 -1.69 -9.30
C GLY A 89 29.46 -0.66 -9.15
N ARG A 90 29.63 0.55 -9.69
CA ARG A 90 28.61 1.62 -9.65
C ARG A 90 27.63 1.56 -10.83
N ASN A 91 27.99 0.87 -11.90
CA ASN A 91 27.16 0.75 -13.11
C ASN A 91 25.83 0.08 -12.84
N ILE A 92 25.82 -0.99 -12.03
CA ILE A 92 24.58 -1.67 -11.68
C ILE A 92 23.67 -0.78 -10.84
N GLN A 93 24.22 -0.04 -9.87
CA GLN A 93 23.44 0.87 -9.03
C GLN A 93 22.89 2.04 -9.85
N GLY A 94 23.68 2.61 -10.76
CA GLY A 94 23.24 3.67 -11.68
C GLY A 94 22.09 3.20 -12.57
N LYS A 95 22.19 1.99 -13.13
CA LYS A 95 21.12 1.36 -13.93
C LYS A 95 19.85 1.15 -13.13
N LEU A 96 19.95 0.59 -11.91
CA LEU A 96 18.80 0.41 -11.02
C LEU A 96 18.14 1.75 -10.65
N ASN A 97 18.93 2.77 -10.32
CA ASN A 97 18.41 4.11 -10.00
C ASN A 97 17.70 4.75 -11.21
N SER A 98 18.24 4.56 -12.42
CA SER A 98 17.61 5.03 -13.66
C SER A 98 16.25 4.36 -13.88
N CYS A 99 16.18 3.03 -13.74
CA CYS A 99 14.94 2.27 -13.84
C CYS A 99 13.92 2.65 -12.77
N GLU A 100 14.35 2.84 -11.51
CA GLU A 100 13.50 3.37 -10.43
C GLU A 100 12.88 4.71 -10.84
N GLY A 101 13.70 5.67 -11.28
CA GLY A 101 13.23 6.98 -11.72
C GLY A 101 12.27 6.90 -12.92
N GLY A 102 12.57 6.04 -13.89
CA GLY A 102 11.72 5.76 -15.05
C GLY A 102 10.35 5.23 -14.65
N LEU A 103 10.32 4.17 -13.83
CA LEU A 103 9.10 3.55 -13.32
C LEU A 103 8.28 4.50 -12.46
N ILE A 104 8.91 5.32 -11.61
CA ILE A 104 8.20 6.32 -10.79
C ILE A 104 7.51 7.36 -11.69
N ARG A 105 8.17 7.87 -12.73
CA ARG A 105 7.58 8.87 -13.62
C ARG A 105 6.43 8.27 -14.45
N TRP A 106 6.68 7.12 -15.05
CA TRP A 106 5.68 6.39 -15.84
C TRP A 106 4.45 6.02 -15.01
N SER A 107 4.64 5.43 -13.82
CA SER A 107 3.53 5.05 -12.95
C SER A 107 2.68 6.24 -12.51
N LYS A 108 3.28 7.40 -12.21
CA LYS A 108 2.52 8.63 -11.92
C LYS A 108 1.70 9.13 -13.10
N SER A 109 2.24 9.00 -14.32
CA SER A 109 1.50 9.35 -15.55
C SER A 109 0.29 8.44 -15.72
N ARG A 110 0.50 7.12 -15.61
CA ARG A 110 -0.56 6.11 -15.69
C ARG A 110 -1.63 6.28 -14.60
N GLU A 111 -1.25 6.65 -13.38
CA GLU A 111 -2.21 6.92 -12.31
C GLU A 111 -3.11 8.14 -12.62
N LYS A 112 -2.54 9.21 -13.21
CA LYS A 112 -3.33 10.38 -13.63
C LYS A 112 -4.27 10.04 -14.78
N GLU A 113 -3.76 9.33 -15.78
CA GLU A 113 -4.53 8.88 -16.94
C GLU A 113 -5.70 7.98 -16.50
N ALA A 114 -5.45 6.96 -15.68
CA ALA A 114 -6.49 6.08 -15.16
C ALA A 114 -7.54 6.84 -14.36
N ALA A 115 -7.15 7.83 -13.54
CA ALA A 115 -8.09 8.66 -12.79
C ALA A 115 -8.97 9.52 -13.71
N LEU A 116 -8.39 10.08 -14.79
CA LEU A 116 -9.13 10.84 -15.79
C LEU A 116 -10.13 9.95 -16.54
N ILE A 117 -9.69 8.77 -16.99
CA ILE A 117 -10.54 7.79 -17.69
C ILE A 117 -11.69 7.35 -16.79
N LEU A 118 -11.41 7.00 -15.52
CA LEU A 118 -12.45 6.62 -14.56
C LEU A 118 -13.47 7.74 -14.38
N LYS A 119 -13.02 9.00 -14.22
CA LYS A 119 -13.92 10.16 -14.09
C LYS A 119 -14.83 10.30 -15.32
N GLN A 120 -14.24 10.32 -16.51
CA GLN A 120 -14.98 10.47 -17.78
C GLN A 120 -15.99 9.34 -17.99
N LYS A 121 -15.60 8.09 -17.73
CA LYS A 121 -16.49 6.93 -17.86
C LYS A 121 -17.60 6.93 -16.83
N THR A 122 -17.33 7.35 -15.59
CA THR A 122 -18.36 7.51 -14.55
C THR A 122 -19.40 8.55 -14.95
N GLU A 123 -18.96 9.71 -15.45
CA GLU A 123 -19.88 10.75 -15.94
C GLU A 123 -20.67 10.28 -17.16
N ARG A 124 -20.05 9.54 -18.09
CA ARG A 124 -20.75 8.99 -19.24
C ARG A 124 -21.78 7.95 -18.83
N LEU A 125 -21.41 7.02 -17.94
CA LEU A 125 -22.29 5.99 -17.41
C LEU A 125 -23.51 6.62 -16.73
N LYS A 126 -23.30 7.64 -15.91
CA LYS A 126 -24.38 8.40 -15.26
C LYS A 126 -25.36 8.98 -16.30
N ARG A 127 -24.85 9.65 -17.34
CA ARG A 127 -25.70 10.20 -18.41
C ARG A 127 -26.50 9.13 -19.16
N GLU A 128 -25.92 7.97 -19.44
CA GLU A 128 -26.62 6.86 -20.13
C GLU A 128 -27.71 6.22 -19.25
N GLN A 129 -27.51 6.22 -17.93
CA GLN A 129 -28.48 5.70 -16.95
C GLN A 129 -29.62 6.69 -16.67
N GLU A 130 -29.34 7.99 -16.69
CA GLU A 130 -30.33 9.07 -16.48
C GLU A 130 -31.12 9.42 -17.76
N ASN A 131 -30.72 8.89 -18.92
CA ASN A 131 -31.41 9.11 -20.17
C ASN A 131 -32.77 8.39 -20.18
N GLU A 132 -33.86 9.13 -20.37
CA GLU A 132 -35.24 8.58 -20.44
C GLU A 132 -35.57 7.90 -21.79
N GLY A 133 -34.64 7.96 -22.76
CA GLY A 133 -34.75 7.26 -24.05
C GLY A 133 -34.39 5.76 -24.00
N PRO A 134 -34.32 5.07 -25.15
CA PRO A 134 -33.92 3.66 -25.18
C PRO A 134 -32.47 3.50 -24.68
N HIS A 135 -32.30 2.80 -23.55
CA HIS A 135 -30.99 2.56 -22.98
C HIS A 135 -30.12 1.70 -23.90
N ASN A 136 -28.89 2.15 -24.15
CA ASN A 136 -27.89 1.34 -24.83
C ASN A 136 -27.19 0.42 -23.82
N GLY A 137 -27.82 -0.73 -23.52
CA GLY A 137 -27.32 -1.69 -22.54
C GLY A 137 -25.90 -2.21 -22.86
N GLU A 138 -25.56 -2.35 -24.14
CA GLU A 138 -24.23 -2.79 -24.57
C GLU A 138 -23.14 -1.75 -24.26
N LEU A 139 -23.44 -0.47 -24.49
CA LEU A 139 -22.53 0.62 -24.11
C LEU A 139 -22.35 0.70 -22.59
N ILE A 140 -23.43 0.57 -21.82
CA ILE A 140 -23.38 0.56 -20.35
C ILE A 140 -22.50 -0.58 -19.85
N ARG A 141 -22.70 -1.80 -20.37
CA ARG A 141 -21.90 -2.98 -20.03
C ARG A 141 -20.42 -2.75 -20.33
N LYS A 142 -20.11 -2.24 -21.52
CA LYS A 142 -18.73 -1.95 -21.93
C LYS A 142 -18.05 -0.92 -21.01
N LEU A 143 -18.76 0.16 -20.65
CA LEU A 143 -18.25 1.18 -19.72
C LEU A 143 -17.95 0.57 -18.33
N GLN A 144 -18.86 -0.27 -17.83
CA GLN A 144 -18.69 -0.95 -16.54
C GLN A 144 -17.51 -1.93 -16.56
N GLU A 145 -17.31 -2.69 -17.64
CA GLU A 145 -16.19 -3.62 -17.80
C GLU A 145 -14.85 -2.89 -17.82
N GLU A 146 -14.74 -1.81 -18.60
CA GLU A 146 -13.52 -1.01 -18.70
C GLU A 146 -13.18 -0.33 -17.36
N MET A 147 -14.19 0.20 -16.65
CA MET A 147 -14.02 0.72 -15.29
C MET A 147 -13.61 -0.39 -14.31
N GLY A 148 -14.24 -1.56 -14.41
CA GLY A 148 -13.95 -2.73 -13.58
C GLY A 148 -12.49 -3.18 -13.69
N SER A 149 -11.94 -3.21 -14.91
CA SER A 149 -10.53 -3.54 -15.16
C SER A 149 -9.57 -2.56 -14.47
N LEU A 150 -9.84 -1.25 -14.55
CA LEU A 150 -9.03 -0.22 -13.88
C LEU A 150 -9.09 -0.34 -12.35
N LEU A 151 -10.29 -0.61 -11.81
CA LEU A 151 -10.47 -0.81 -10.37
C LEU A 151 -9.75 -2.08 -9.88
N GLU A 152 -9.74 -3.16 -10.66
CA GLU A 152 -9.01 -4.38 -10.32
C GLU A 152 -7.49 -4.20 -10.26
N GLN A 153 -6.95 -3.32 -11.12
CA GLN A 153 -5.54 -2.94 -11.04
C GLN A 153 -5.24 -2.21 -9.72
N GLU A 154 -6.11 -1.30 -9.30
CA GLU A 154 -6.00 -0.66 -7.99
C GLU A 154 -6.13 -1.67 -6.84
N ASP A 155 -7.09 -2.60 -6.91
CA ASP A 155 -7.23 -3.67 -5.91
C ASP A 155 -5.95 -4.50 -5.78
N LEU A 156 -5.32 -4.86 -6.89
CA LEU A 156 -4.07 -5.61 -6.89
C LEU A 156 -2.95 -4.85 -6.16
N LYS A 157 -2.85 -3.53 -6.38
CA LYS A 157 -1.91 -2.65 -5.67
C LYS A 157 -2.15 -2.68 -4.16
N TRP A 158 -3.40 -2.52 -3.73
CA TRP A 158 -3.72 -2.44 -2.30
C TRP A 158 -3.61 -3.78 -1.59
N ARG A 159 -3.96 -4.88 -2.26
CA ARG A 159 -3.72 -6.24 -1.76
C ARG A 159 -2.24 -6.52 -1.53
N GLN A 160 -1.38 -6.16 -2.48
CA GLN A 160 0.08 -6.29 -2.32
C GLN A 160 0.58 -5.50 -1.12
N ARG A 161 0.14 -4.25 -0.96
CA ARG A 161 0.55 -3.38 0.16
C ARG A 161 0.04 -3.88 1.51
N ALA A 162 -1.15 -4.45 1.57
CA ALA A 162 -1.70 -5.09 2.77
C ALA A 162 -0.93 -6.38 3.15
N LYS A 163 -0.34 -7.07 2.16
CA LYS A 163 0.18 -8.45 2.24
C LYS A 163 -0.85 -9.43 2.80
N LYS A 164 -2.08 -9.37 2.30
CA LYS A 164 -3.14 -10.33 2.63
C LYS A 164 -3.56 -11.07 1.35
N THR A 165 -3.50 -12.39 1.39
CA THR A 165 -3.81 -13.30 0.27
C THR A 165 -5.10 -14.10 0.47
N TRP A 166 -5.65 -14.12 1.69
CA TRP A 166 -6.73 -15.03 2.12
C TRP A 166 -8.16 -14.54 1.84
N TYR A 167 -8.32 -13.35 1.25
CA TYR A 167 -9.67 -12.84 0.94
C TYR A 167 -10.19 -13.54 -0.33
N GLN A 168 -10.89 -14.65 -0.16
CA GLN A 168 -11.48 -15.46 -1.23
C GLN A 168 -12.94 -15.08 -1.55
N LEU A 169 -13.59 -14.27 -0.71
CA LEU A 169 -15.00 -13.94 -0.85
C LEU A 169 -15.19 -12.60 -1.56
N GLY A 170 -15.11 -12.64 -2.91
CA GLY A 170 -15.88 -11.87 -3.91
C GLY A 170 -16.00 -10.34 -3.87
N ASP A 171 -15.82 -9.68 -2.72
CA ASP A 171 -16.03 -8.25 -2.57
C ASP A 171 -14.74 -7.47 -2.86
N LYS A 172 -14.81 -6.56 -3.83
CA LYS A 172 -13.72 -5.68 -4.29
C LYS A 172 -13.48 -4.56 -3.28
N ASN A 173 -13.13 -4.94 -2.04
CA ASN A 173 -13.06 -4.00 -0.92
C ASN A 173 -11.72 -3.26 -0.86
N THR A 174 -11.54 -2.29 -1.76
CA THR A 174 -10.41 -1.33 -1.71
C THR A 174 -10.28 -0.72 -0.31
N LYS A 175 -11.37 -0.22 0.27
CA LYS A 175 -11.38 0.48 1.57
C LYS A 175 -10.75 -0.35 2.69
N PHE A 176 -11.05 -1.65 2.75
CA PHE A 176 -10.43 -2.59 3.67
C PHE A 176 -8.92 -2.70 3.46
N PHE A 177 -8.47 -2.95 2.23
CA PHE A 177 -7.03 -3.10 1.94
C PHE A 177 -6.26 -1.79 2.15
N HIS A 178 -6.86 -0.64 1.84
CA HIS A 178 -6.30 0.68 2.13
C HIS A 178 -6.11 0.89 3.63
N SER A 179 -7.14 0.62 4.43
CA SER A 179 -7.07 0.75 5.88
C SER A 179 -6.04 -0.21 6.47
N TYR A 180 -6.06 -1.48 6.06
CA TYR A 180 -5.12 -2.48 6.54
C TYR A 180 -3.67 -2.13 6.18
N ALA A 181 -3.40 -1.69 4.94
CA ALA A 181 -2.09 -1.23 4.52
C ALA A 181 -1.62 -0.02 5.34
N THR A 182 -2.53 0.90 5.65
CA THR A 182 -2.27 2.07 6.50
C THR A 182 -1.94 1.66 7.93
N HIS A 183 -2.75 0.78 8.54
CA HIS A 183 -2.50 0.24 9.86
C HIS A 183 -1.15 -0.48 9.93
N ARG A 184 -0.84 -1.33 8.94
CA ARG A 184 0.46 -2.02 8.84
C ARG A 184 1.63 -1.03 8.74
N ARG A 185 1.49 0.04 7.95
CA ARG A 185 2.50 1.09 7.83
C ARG A 185 2.76 1.76 9.18
N LYS A 186 1.72 2.05 9.95
CA LYS A 186 1.81 2.63 11.30
C LYS A 186 2.48 1.66 12.28
N LYS A 187 2.03 0.41 12.31
CA LYS A 187 2.60 -0.64 13.17
C LYS A 187 4.09 -0.87 12.92
N ASN A 188 4.52 -0.79 11.66
CA ASN A 188 5.92 -0.99 11.26
C ASN A 188 6.76 0.30 11.28
N LEU A 189 6.19 1.42 11.75
CA LEU A 189 6.92 2.67 11.83
C LEU A 189 7.91 2.60 13.00
N ILE A 190 9.20 2.63 12.67
CA ILE A 190 10.26 2.84 13.67
C ILE A 190 10.26 4.32 14.06
N LYS A 191 9.82 4.62 15.29
CA LYS A 191 9.76 5.97 15.87
C LYS A 191 11.15 6.46 16.29
N GLU A 192 11.90 5.61 16.98
CA GLU A 192 13.22 5.94 17.54
C GLU A 192 14.13 4.71 17.43
N ILE A 193 15.44 4.96 17.28
CA ILE A 193 16.48 3.95 17.43
C ILE A 193 17.22 4.31 18.71
N LYS A 194 17.10 3.49 19.75
CA LYS A 194 17.88 3.67 20.98
C LYS A 194 19.27 3.10 20.76
N THR A 195 20.29 3.96 20.74
CA THR A 195 21.68 3.51 20.88
C THR A 195 21.94 3.23 22.35
N LEU A 196 22.47 2.05 22.66
CA LEU A 196 23.07 1.81 23.97
C LEU A 196 24.31 2.71 24.06
N LYS A 197 24.20 3.83 24.76
CA LYS A 197 25.39 4.48 25.29
C LYS A 197 25.92 3.54 26.37
N VAL A 198 26.94 2.76 26.04
CA VAL A 198 27.81 2.18 27.05
C VAL A 198 28.64 3.35 27.56
N GLU A 199 28.23 3.90 28.69
CA GLU A 199 29.09 4.80 29.46
C GLU A 199 30.22 3.94 30.04
N TRP A 200 31.46 4.29 29.71
CA TRP A 200 32.67 3.76 30.34
C TRP A 200 32.91 4.47 31.66
#